data_AF-A0A9Q1R482-F1
#
_entry.id   AF-A0A9Q1R482-F1
#
_cell.length_a   1.000
_cell.length_b   1.000
_cell.length_c   1.000
_cell.angle_alpha   90.00
_cell.angle_beta   90.00
_cell.angle_gamma   90.00
#
_symmetry.space_group_name_H-M   'P 1'
#
loop_
_entity.id
_entity.type
_entity.pdbx_description
1 polymer ?
#
loop_
_entity_poly.entity_id
_entity_poly.type
_entity_poly.pdbx_seq_one_letter_code
_entity_poly.pdbx_strand_id
1 'polypeptide(L)'
;MVRELNASNEDAFLMDINDSELRFTIKEFAIVSGLKRTGDSDDFKVAPKKKIRLVEIYFGDGISSRSVLRDPNGAHLLVLGCARKAEPLRIMISGAPASGKGTQCELITKKYGLVHIAAGDLLRAEITAGSENGKQAKEYMDKGQLVPDEIVVTMVKERLNGPDSQEKGWLLDGYPRSSSQSIALKEFGFQPDLFILLEVPEEILVERVVGRRLDPVTGKIYHLKYSPPETEEIAARLAQRFDDTDEKVKLRLHTHHQNVEAVLSMYKDITVKVKGSGSKQEVFGQIDGALTQLLEQKQGKLGTVAA
;
A
#
# COMPACT_ATOMS: atom_id res chain seq x y z
N MET A 1 35.63 -6.47 -18.31
CA MET A 1 36.61 -7.59 -18.40
C MET A 1 36.31 -8.50 -17.20
N VAL A 2 35.81 -9.72 -17.39
CA VAL A 2 35.45 -10.59 -16.25
C VAL A 2 36.72 -11.21 -15.69
N ARG A 3 37.10 -10.85 -14.46
CA ARG A 3 38.13 -11.57 -13.70
C ARG A 3 37.43 -12.57 -12.80
N GLU A 4 37.68 -13.86 -13.01
CA GLU A 4 37.37 -14.88 -12.02
C GLU A 4 38.27 -14.66 -10.80
N LEU A 5 37.70 -14.24 -9.69
CA LEU A 5 38.34 -14.38 -8.39
C LEU A 5 37.84 -15.69 -7.78
N ASN A 6 38.78 -16.61 -7.54
CA ASN A 6 38.53 -17.87 -6.87
C ASN A 6 37.81 -17.64 -5.54
N ALA A 7 36.63 -18.22 -5.36
CA ALA A 7 36.00 -18.33 -4.05
C ALA A 7 35.26 -19.66 -3.92
N SER A 8 35.71 -20.44 -2.94
CA SER A 8 35.00 -21.55 -2.33
C SER A 8 33.85 -21.02 -1.48
N ASN A 9 32.68 -21.65 -1.64
CA ASN A 9 31.42 -21.46 -0.92
C ASN A 9 30.64 -20.15 -1.19
N GLU A 10 29.42 -20.32 -1.71
CA GLU A 10 28.23 -19.43 -1.68
C GLU A 10 28.32 -17.93 -2.03
N ASP A 11 29.41 -17.43 -2.60
CA ASP A 11 29.61 -15.97 -2.60
C ASP A 11 29.35 -15.21 -3.90
N ALA A 12 28.89 -13.97 -3.69
CA ALA A 12 28.47 -12.96 -4.65
C ALA A 12 29.49 -12.66 -5.76
N PHE A 13 28.97 -12.31 -6.95
CA PHE A 13 29.78 -11.93 -8.11
C PHE A 13 29.84 -10.40 -8.24
N LEU A 14 31.05 -9.87 -8.47
CA LEU A 14 31.29 -8.47 -8.81
C LEU A 14 31.52 -8.36 -10.33
N MET A 15 30.72 -7.56 -11.01
CA MET A 15 30.92 -7.26 -12.44
C MET A 15 31.12 -5.76 -12.61
N ASP A 16 32.24 -5.40 -13.22
CA ASP A 16 32.60 -4.01 -13.52
C ASP A 16 32.13 -3.66 -14.94
N ILE A 17 31.16 -2.74 -15.02
CA ILE A 17 30.61 -2.21 -16.27
C ILE A 17 30.74 -0.69 -16.20
N ASN A 18 31.62 -0.10 -17.01
CA ASN A 18 31.85 1.34 -17.11
C ASN A 18 32.12 2.02 -15.74
N ASP A 19 33.16 1.58 -15.02
CA ASP A 19 33.65 2.16 -13.75
C ASP A 19 32.62 2.14 -12.60
N SER A 20 31.69 1.19 -12.62
CA SER A 20 30.66 1.00 -11.59
C SER A 20 30.71 -0.43 -11.05
N GLU A 21 31.07 -0.60 -9.77
CA GLU A 21 31.03 -1.90 -9.09
C GLU A 21 29.59 -2.36 -8.87
N LEU A 22 29.18 -3.43 -9.55
CA LEU A 22 27.87 -4.05 -9.35
C LEU A 22 28.01 -5.38 -8.60
N ARG A 23 27.31 -5.50 -7.46
CA ARG A 23 27.21 -6.74 -6.66
C ARG A 23 25.93 -7.51 -7.02
N PHE A 24 26.04 -8.82 -7.23
CA PHE A 24 24.86 -9.68 -7.49
C PHE A 24 24.89 -11.00 -6.72
N THR A 25 23.70 -11.54 -6.45
CA THR A 25 23.48 -12.86 -5.83
C THR A 25 22.67 -13.74 -6.78
N ILE A 26 23.20 -14.90 -7.18
CA ILE A 26 22.53 -15.84 -8.07
C ILE A 26 21.57 -16.70 -7.24
N LYS A 27 20.26 -16.68 -7.56
CA LYS A 27 19.26 -17.44 -6.78
C LYS A 27 18.83 -18.78 -7.39
N GLU A 28 18.76 -18.96 -8.71
CA GLU A 28 18.32 -20.24 -9.29
C GLU A 28 18.94 -20.57 -10.66
N PHE A 29 19.07 -21.87 -10.95
CA PHE A 29 19.49 -22.42 -12.24
C PHE A 29 18.27 -22.88 -13.04
N ALA A 30 18.15 -22.47 -14.31
CA ALA A 30 17.22 -23.09 -15.26
C ALA A 30 17.99 -23.73 -16.42
N ILE A 31 17.85 -25.06 -16.60
CA ILE A 31 18.36 -25.78 -17.77
C ILE A 31 17.33 -25.62 -18.90
N VAL A 32 17.60 -24.74 -19.85
CA VAL A 32 16.84 -24.68 -21.10
C VAL A 32 17.80 -25.05 -22.22
N SER A 33 17.50 -26.06 -23.05
CA SER A 33 18.39 -26.46 -24.13
C SER A 33 17.79 -26.12 -25.49
N GLY A 34 18.29 -25.05 -26.16
CA GLY A 34 18.14 -24.92 -27.62
C GLY A 34 17.67 -23.73 -28.44
N LEU A 35 17.75 -22.48 -28.06
CA LEU A 35 17.01 -21.45 -28.80
C LEU A 35 17.46 -21.31 -30.29
N LYS A 36 16.57 -21.58 -31.26
CA LYS A 36 16.65 -21.29 -32.69
C LYS A 36 15.72 -20.11 -32.99
N ARG A 37 16.27 -19.09 -33.63
CA ARG A 37 15.56 -17.90 -34.10
C ARG A 37 14.91 -18.20 -35.45
N THR A 38 13.64 -17.87 -35.62
CA THR A 38 12.93 -17.98 -36.91
C THR A 38 12.22 -16.68 -37.21
N GLY A 39 12.72 -15.91 -38.18
CA GLY A 39 12.12 -14.67 -38.65
C GLY A 39 12.59 -13.40 -37.93
N ASP A 40 11.98 -12.28 -38.34
CA ASP A 40 12.30 -10.91 -37.90
C ASP A 40 11.49 -10.44 -36.66
N SER A 41 10.81 -11.36 -35.94
CA SER A 41 10.17 -11.08 -34.64
C SER A 41 10.93 -11.75 -33.48
N ASP A 42 10.80 -11.20 -32.27
CA ASP A 42 11.50 -11.57 -31.03
C ASP A 42 11.06 -12.90 -30.38
N ASP A 43 10.75 -13.92 -31.18
CA ASP A 43 10.42 -15.26 -30.69
C ASP A 43 11.54 -16.27 -30.95
N PHE A 44 11.92 -17.03 -29.91
CA PHE A 44 12.97 -18.05 -29.97
C PHE A 44 12.45 -19.44 -29.59
N LYS A 45 12.80 -20.49 -30.36
CA LYS A 45 12.39 -21.90 -30.10
C LYS A 45 13.51 -22.86 -29.67
N VAL A 46 13.21 -23.61 -28.63
CA VAL A 46 13.85 -24.68 -27.81
C VAL A 46 14.62 -25.94 -28.38
N ALA A 47 15.57 -25.96 -29.33
CA ALA A 47 16.35 -27.14 -29.85
C ALA A 47 17.35 -27.93 -28.90
N PRO A 48 17.24 -29.25 -28.78
CA PRO A 48 17.84 -30.00 -27.67
C PRO A 48 19.39 -30.02 -27.63
N LYS A 49 19.95 -29.81 -26.43
CA LYS A 49 21.35 -30.05 -25.97
C LYS A 49 22.41 -28.93 -26.09
N LYS A 50 22.31 -27.85 -25.29
CA LYS A 50 23.46 -27.14 -24.66
C LYS A 50 23.01 -26.56 -23.31
N LYS A 51 23.88 -26.58 -22.29
CA LYS A 51 23.60 -26.06 -20.94
C LYS A 51 23.60 -24.51 -20.96
N ILE A 52 22.42 -23.90 -20.87
CA ILE A 52 22.24 -22.46 -20.68
C ILE A 52 22.28 -22.17 -19.16
N ARG A 53 22.93 -21.09 -18.73
CA ARG A 53 22.79 -20.54 -17.37
C ARG A 53 21.99 -19.25 -17.47
N LEU A 54 20.76 -19.24 -16.96
CA LEU A 54 20.00 -18.01 -16.76
C LEU A 54 20.48 -17.35 -15.47
N VAL A 55 20.72 -16.04 -15.50
CA VAL A 55 20.96 -15.24 -14.30
C VAL A 55 20.00 -14.06 -14.36
N GLU A 56 19.01 -14.04 -13.47
CA GLU A 56 18.15 -12.87 -13.31
C GLU A 56 18.89 -11.80 -12.49
N ILE A 57 18.90 -10.58 -13.01
CA ILE A 57 19.53 -9.43 -12.36
C ILE A 57 18.48 -8.36 -12.13
N TYR A 58 18.33 -7.94 -10.88
CA TYR A 58 17.44 -6.85 -10.49
C TYR A 58 18.29 -5.58 -10.30
N PHE A 59 18.10 -4.57 -11.16
CA PHE A 59 18.69 -3.23 -10.95
C PHE A 59 17.75 -2.36 -10.11
N GLY A 60 18.31 -1.66 -9.12
CA GLY A 60 17.55 -0.75 -8.24
C GLY A 60 16.90 0.44 -8.96
N ASP A 61 17.40 0.82 -10.15
CA ASP A 61 17.10 2.10 -10.79
C ASP A 61 16.38 1.98 -12.15
N GLY A 62 15.65 0.90 -12.40
CA GLY A 62 14.65 0.87 -13.48
C GLY A 62 15.20 0.79 -14.92
N ILE A 63 16.48 0.48 -15.13
CA ILE A 63 17.07 0.21 -16.44
C ILE A 63 16.60 -1.16 -16.96
N SER A 64 15.99 -1.18 -18.14
CA SER A 64 15.71 -2.43 -18.86
C SER A 64 16.77 -2.64 -19.94
N SER A 65 17.54 -3.73 -19.83
CA SER A 65 18.32 -4.23 -20.95
C SER A 65 18.34 -5.76 -20.90
N ARG A 66 18.20 -6.40 -22.05
CA ARG A 66 18.49 -7.83 -22.22
C ARG A 66 19.84 -7.94 -22.89
N SER A 67 20.83 -8.41 -22.15
CA SER A 67 22.17 -8.63 -22.68
C SER A 67 22.47 -10.13 -22.69
N VAL A 68 22.91 -10.63 -23.85
CA VAL A 68 23.37 -12.00 -24.01
C VAL A 68 24.90 -11.97 -23.99
N LEU A 69 25.50 -12.41 -22.89
CA LEU A 69 26.95 -12.57 -22.83
C LEU A 69 27.32 -13.96 -23.35
N ARG A 70 28.19 -14.00 -24.36
CA ARG A 70 28.82 -15.23 -24.83
C ARG A 70 30.12 -15.42 -24.07
N ASP A 71 30.31 -16.62 -23.53
CA ASP A 71 31.63 -17.12 -23.10
C ASP A 71 32.64 -16.93 -24.24
N PRO A 72 33.84 -16.37 -24.00
CA PRO A 72 34.93 -16.28 -24.98
C PRO A 72 35.25 -17.62 -25.67
N ASN A 73 35.01 -18.75 -25.00
CA ASN A 73 35.22 -20.10 -25.50
C ASN A 73 33.98 -20.74 -26.15
N GLY A 74 32.84 -20.03 -26.19
CA GLY A 74 31.62 -20.46 -26.90
C GLY A 74 30.81 -21.60 -26.25
N ALA A 75 31.12 -21.98 -25.00
CA ALA A 75 30.48 -23.13 -24.33
C ALA A 75 29.16 -22.78 -23.62
N HIS A 76 28.99 -21.54 -23.16
CA HIS A 76 27.84 -21.12 -22.35
C HIS A 76 27.18 -19.83 -22.88
N LEU A 77 25.85 -19.79 -22.74
CA LEU A 77 25.01 -18.62 -23.03
C LEU A 77 24.49 -18.09 -21.68
N LEU A 78 24.84 -16.84 -21.34
CA LEU A 78 24.29 -16.13 -20.19
C LEU A 78 23.19 -15.20 -20.68
N VAL A 79 21.97 -15.39 -20.19
CA VAL A 79 20.84 -14.48 -20.45
C VAL A 79 20.64 -13.64 -19.20
N LEU A 80 20.92 -12.34 -19.31
CA LEU A 80 20.61 -11.36 -18.28
C LEU A 80 19.21 -10.82 -18.54
N GLY A 81 18.25 -11.29 -17.75
CA GLY A 81 16.90 -10.75 -17.71
C GLY A 81 16.82 -9.70 -16.61
N CYS A 82 16.50 -8.46 -16.98
CA CYS A 82 16.15 -7.44 -15.99
C CYS A 82 14.63 -7.27 -15.94
N ALA A 83 14.03 -7.61 -14.80
CA ALA A 83 12.63 -7.37 -14.51
C ALA A 83 12.52 -6.17 -13.57
N ARG A 84 11.71 -5.17 -13.94
CA ARG A 84 11.33 -4.12 -12.98
C ARG A 84 10.52 -4.78 -11.86
N LYS A 85 10.94 -4.58 -10.61
CA LYS A 85 10.05 -4.87 -9.48
C LYS A 85 8.81 -4.01 -9.66
N ALA A 86 7.64 -4.63 -9.75
CA ALA A 86 6.39 -3.89 -9.89
C ALA A 86 6.28 -2.90 -8.72
N GLU A 87 6.02 -1.63 -9.02
CA GLU A 87 5.80 -0.65 -7.95
C GLU A 87 4.62 -1.10 -7.10
N PRO A 88 4.78 -1.10 -5.76
CA PRO A 88 3.73 -1.54 -4.88
C PRO A 88 2.51 -0.60 -4.95
N LEU A 89 1.34 -1.13 -4.65
CA LEU A 89 0.08 -0.40 -4.71
C LEU A 89 -0.05 0.55 -3.51
N ARG A 90 -0.45 1.80 -3.77
CA ARG A 90 -0.53 2.88 -2.78
C ARG A 90 -1.92 3.49 -2.81
N ILE A 91 -2.68 3.33 -1.75
CA ILE A 91 -4.11 3.69 -1.72
C ILE A 91 -4.40 4.63 -0.55
N MET A 92 -5.27 5.59 -0.77
CA MET A 92 -5.90 6.36 0.30
C MET A 92 -7.40 6.09 0.34
N ILE A 93 -7.96 6.04 1.54
CA ILE A 93 -9.40 5.98 1.75
C ILE A 93 -9.85 7.05 2.74
N SER A 94 -10.84 7.82 2.32
CA SER A 94 -11.45 8.90 3.08
C SER A 94 -12.97 8.77 3.09
N GLY A 95 -13.60 9.57 3.94
CA GLY A 95 -15.04 9.57 4.18
C GLY A 95 -15.35 9.96 5.61
N ALA A 96 -16.60 10.35 5.84
CA ALA A 96 -17.06 10.85 7.12
C ALA A 96 -16.85 9.86 8.28
N PRO A 97 -16.82 10.30 9.56
CA PRO A 97 -16.85 9.40 10.71
C PRO A 97 -17.99 8.37 10.58
N ALA A 98 -17.74 7.10 10.95
CA ALA A 98 -18.72 6.00 10.85
C ALA A 98 -19.16 5.57 9.42
N SER A 99 -18.52 6.08 8.36
CA SER A 99 -18.78 5.66 6.97
C SER A 99 -18.44 4.20 6.64
N GLY A 100 -17.68 3.52 7.49
CA GLY A 100 -17.25 2.13 7.27
C GLY A 100 -15.83 1.97 6.72
N LYS A 101 -15.00 3.03 6.72
CA LYS A 101 -13.60 2.99 6.27
C LYS A 101 -12.81 1.80 6.82
N GLY A 102 -12.67 1.71 8.16
CA GLY A 102 -11.89 0.63 8.78
C GLY A 102 -12.37 -0.77 8.36
N THR A 103 -13.68 -0.97 8.25
CA THR A 103 -14.26 -2.23 7.77
C THR A 103 -13.84 -2.56 6.33
N GLN A 104 -13.76 -1.56 5.45
CA GLN A 104 -13.28 -1.74 4.09
C GLN A 104 -11.75 -1.89 4.04
N CYS A 105 -11.01 -1.16 4.88
CA CYS A 105 -9.56 -1.31 5.01
C CYS A 105 -9.15 -2.73 5.37
N GLU A 106 -9.83 -3.37 6.32
CA GLU A 106 -9.59 -4.77 6.68
C GLU A 106 -9.70 -5.70 5.47
N LEU A 107 -10.72 -5.50 4.63
CA LEU A 107 -10.95 -6.32 3.44
C LEU A 107 -9.90 -6.03 2.34
N ILE A 108 -9.56 -4.77 2.12
CA ILE A 108 -8.55 -4.34 1.15
C ILE A 108 -7.18 -4.91 1.56
N THR A 109 -6.75 -4.70 2.80
CA THR A 109 -5.47 -5.22 3.31
C THR A 109 -5.42 -6.74 3.22
N LYS A 110 -6.51 -7.44 3.56
CA LYS A 110 -6.56 -8.90 3.46
C LYS A 110 -6.40 -9.40 2.01
N LYS A 111 -7.04 -8.74 1.04
CA LYS A 111 -7.01 -9.17 -0.37
C LYS A 111 -5.72 -8.75 -1.09
N TYR A 112 -5.25 -7.53 -0.86
CA TYR A 112 -4.16 -6.91 -1.62
C TYR A 112 -2.82 -6.90 -0.89
N GLY A 113 -2.77 -7.33 0.38
CA GLY A 113 -1.53 -7.44 1.15
C GLY A 113 -0.90 -6.11 1.56
N LEU A 114 -1.66 -5.00 1.50
CA LEU A 114 -1.17 -3.65 1.80
C LEU A 114 -1.01 -3.41 3.29
N VAL A 115 -0.03 -2.59 3.65
CA VAL A 115 0.12 -2.11 5.02
C VAL A 115 -0.97 -1.10 5.35
N HIS A 116 -1.87 -1.44 6.27
CA HIS A 116 -2.90 -0.51 6.75
C HIS A 116 -2.31 0.50 7.73
N ILE A 117 -2.46 1.78 7.42
CA ILE A 117 -1.98 2.90 8.22
C ILE A 117 -3.17 3.81 8.54
N ALA A 118 -3.73 3.66 9.73
CA ALA A 118 -4.82 4.49 10.22
C ALA A 118 -4.30 5.59 11.15
N ALA A 119 -4.33 6.84 10.69
CA ALA A 119 -3.83 7.98 11.49
C ALA A 119 -4.53 8.10 12.85
N GLY A 120 -5.82 7.78 12.92
CA GLY A 120 -6.56 7.76 14.18
C GLY A 120 -6.09 6.68 15.15
N ASP A 121 -5.68 5.50 14.66
CA ASP A 121 -5.19 4.42 15.53
C ASP A 121 -3.77 4.70 16.00
N LEU A 122 -2.92 5.29 15.15
CA LEU A 122 -1.59 5.77 15.56
C LEU A 122 -1.70 6.80 16.69
N LEU A 123 -2.60 7.79 16.58
CA LEU A 123 -2.83 8.77 17.66
C LEU A 123 -3.33 8.11 18.96
N ARG A 124 -4.23 7.13 18.87
CA ARG A 124 -4.70 6.40 20.06
C ARG A 124 -3.60 5.56 20.70
N ALA A 125 -2.70 4.98 19.90
CA ALA A 125 -1.53 4.26 20.40
C ALA A 125 -0.59 5.20 21.17
N GLU A 126 -0.31 6.39 20.64
CA GLU A 126 0.49 7.42 21.33
C GLU A 126 -0.15 7.86 22.67
N ILE A 127 -1.47 8.06 22.69
CA ILE A 127 -2.23 8.36 23.92
C ILE A 127 -2.07 7.23 24.94
N THR A 128 -2.20 5.97 24.50
CA THR A 128 -2.10 4.80 25.37
C THR A 128 -0.68 4.62 25.91
N ALA A 129 0.33 4.91 25.10
CA ALA A 129 1.74 4.89 25.49
C ALA A 129 2.13 6.04 26.43
N GLY A 130 1.27 7.06 26.58
CA GLY A 130 1.55 8.23 27.42
C GLY A 130 2.67 9.12 26.89
N SER A 131 2.93 9.09 25.58
CA SER A 131 3.96 9.93 24.96
C SER A 131 3.59 11.41 25.03
N GLU A 132 4.57 12.29 24.81
CA GLU A 132 4.30 13.74 24.84
C GLU A 132 3.34 14.17 23.72
N ASN A 133 3.54 13.62 22.51
CA ASN A 133 2.59 13.79 21.40
C ASN A 133 1.22 13.20 21.73
N GLY A 134 1.17 12.06 22.44
CA GLY A 134 -0.06 11.42 22.91
C GLY A 134 -0.85 12.31 23.86
N LYS A 135 -0.20 12.94 24.84
CA LYS A 135 -0.86 13.87 25.77
C LYS A 135 -1.49 15.05 25.04
N GLN A 136 -0.73 15.68 24.13
CA GLN A 136 -1.24 16.79 23.31
C GLN A 136 -2.39 16.32 22.41
N ALA A 137 -2.24 15.21 21.71
CA ALA A 137 -3.29 14.62 20.87
C ALA A 137 -4.57 14.35 21.66
N LYS A 138 -4.46 13.86 22.90
CA LYS A 138 -5.60 13.60 23.78
C LYS A 138 -6.44 14.85 24.01
N GLU A 139 -5.82 16.00 24.25
CA GLU A 139 -6.54 17.27 24.51
C GLU A 139 -7.45 17.68 23.33
N TYR A 140 -6.96 17.54 22.10
CA TYR A 140 -7.75 17.85 20.90
C TYR A 140 -8.81 16.80 20.63
N MET A 141 -8.47 15.51 20.79
CA MET A 141 -9.40 14.40 20.57
C MET A 141 -10.56 14.40 21.58
N ASP A 142 -10.29 14.74 22.84
CA ASP A 142 -11.31 14.87 23.87
C ASP A 142 -12.33 15.97 23.54
N LYS A 143 -11.88 17.05 22.87
CA LYS A 143 -12.72 18.13 22.37
C LYS A 143 -13.36 17.83 21.01
N GLY A 144 -13.10 16.67 20.41
CA GLY A 144 -13.57 16.31 19.06
C GLY A 144 -12.91 17.12 17.93
N GLN A 145 -11.79 17.78 18.21
CA GLN A 145 -11.04 18.61 17.25
C GLN A 145 -9.99 17.78 16.51
N LEU A 146 -9.49 18.31 15.39
CA LEU A 146 -8.32 17.74 14.72
C LEU A 146 -7.06 18.00 15.56
N VAL A 147 -6.22 16.97 15.68
CA VAL A 147 -4.87 17.11 16.23
C VAL A 147 -4.05 17.97 15.26
N PRO A 148 -3.18 18.87 15.76
CA PRO A 148 -2.34 19.72 14.92
C PRO A 148 -1.59 18.95 13.83
N ASP A 149 -1.56 19.53 12.63
CA ASP A 149 -1.01 18.88 11.44
C ASP A 149 0.45 18.46 11.63
N GLU A 150 1.27 19.27 12.31
CA GLU A 150 2.69 18.97 12.58
C GLU A 150 2.92 17.62 13.28
N ILE A 151 2.05 17.28 14.25
CA ILE A 151 2.10 16.00 14.98
C ILE A 151 1.71 14.85 14.05
N VAL A 152 0.60 15.01 13.32
CA VAL A 152 0.02 13.93 12.49
C VAL A 152 0.89 13.65 11.27
N VAL A 153 1.38 14.70 10.61
CA VAL A 153 2.20 14.64 9.39
C VAL A 153 3.50 13.88 9.66
N THR A 154 4.19 14.18 10.75
CA THR A 154 5.45 13.52 11.13
C THR A 154 5.23 12.04 11.44
N MET A 155 4.24 11.73 12.27
CA MET A 155 3.88 10.38 12.65
C MET A 155 3.49 9.50 11.44
N VAL A 156 2.71 10.04 10.50
CA VAL A 156 2.32 9.32 9.27
C VAL A 156 3.53 9.13 8.34
N LYS A 157 4.39 10.15 8.19
CA LYS A 157 5.63 10.05 7.40
C LYS A 157 6.53 8.93 7.88
N GLU A 158 6.78 8.86 9.19
CA GLU A 158 7.61 7.81 9.79
C GLU A 158 7.04 6.41 9.50
N ARG A 159 5.73 6.24 9.66
CA ARG A 159 5.09 4.94 9.40
C ARG A 159 5.12 4.54 7.92
N LEU A 160 4.96 5.49 7.01
CA LEU A 160 5.04 5.27 5.56
C LEU A 160 6.46 4.89 5.11
N ASN A 161 7.50 5.38 5.80
CA ASN A 161 8.90 5.00 5.54
C ASN A 161 9.29 3.61 6.06
N GLY A 162 8.39 2.92 6.78
CA GLY A 162 8.62 1.55 7.22
C GLY A 162 8.93 0.60 6.04
N PRO A 163 9.86 -0.35 6.19
CA PRO A 163 10.29 -1.22 5.10
C PRO A 163 9.12 -2.06 4.54
N ASP A 164 8.18 -2.47 5.40
CA ASP A 164 6.97 -3.18 5.00
C ASP A 164 6.07 -2.34 4.08
N SER A 165 5.89 -1.05 4.40
CA SER A 165 5.13 -0.09 3.57
C SER A 165 5.78 0.14 2.22
N GLN A 166 7.12 0.18 2.18
CA GLN A 166 7.90 0.36 0.95
C GLN A 166 7.89 -0.90 0.07
N GLU A 167 7.86 -2.08 0.68
CA GLU A 167 7.89 -3.35 -0.05
C GLU A 167 6.51 -3.81 -0.53
N LYS A 168 5.50 -3.71 0.33
CA LYS A 168 4.15 -4.23 0.07
C LYS A 168 3.18 -3.16 -0.44
N GLY A 169 3.52 -1.89 -0.23
CA GLY A 169 2.59 -0.78 -0.43
C GLY A 169 1.76 -0.51 0.80
N TRP A 170 0.94 0.54 0.71
CA TRP A 170 0.25 1.08 1.87
C TRP A 170 -1.19 1.48 1.55
N LEU A 171 -2.02 1.43 2.59
CA LEU A 171 -3.40 1.91 2.61
C LEU A 171 -3.53 2.95 3.74
N LEU A 172 -3.60 4.23 3.39
CA LEU A 172 -3.85 5.30 4.36
C LEU A 172 -5.35 5.42 4.64
N ASP A 173 -5.73 5.29 5.91
CA ASP A 173 -7.11 5.40 6.38
C ASP A 173 -7.31 6.69 7.18
N GLY A 174 -8.16 7.56 6.64
CA GLY A 174 -8.56 8.78 7.32
C GLY A 174 -7.44 9.81 7.44
N TYR A 175 -6.49 9.80 6.50
CA TYR A 175 -5.48 10.81 6.25
C TYR A 175 -5.30 10.95 4.74
N PRO A 176 -5.15 12.16 4.18
CA PRO A 176 -5.18 13.46 4.86
C PRO A 176 -6.61 13.93 5.21
N ARG A 177 -6.70 14.85 6.19
CA ARG A 177 -7.94 15.51 6.66
C ARG A 177 -7.94 17.03 6.50
N SER A 178 -6.84 17.60 6.00
CA SER A 178 -6.69 19.02 5.68
C SER A 178 -5.90 19.16 4.36
N SER A 179 -6.00 20.34 3.73
CA SER A 179 -5.16 20.68 2.58
C SER A 179 -3.67 20.67 2.93
N SER A 180 -3.30 21.20 4.10
CA SER A 180 -1.91 21.22 4.58
C SER A 180 -1.32 19.81 4.73
N GLN A 181 -2.10 18.86 5.28
CA GLN A 181 -1.70 17.44 5.35
C GLN A 181 -1.50 16.83 3.95
N SER A 182 -2.34 17.22 2.98
CA SER A 182 -2.26 16.75 1.59
C SER A 182 -1.01 17.29 0.90
N ILE A 183 -0.67 18.57 1.13
CA ILE A 183 0.54 19.23 0.63
C ILE A 183 1.77 18.53 1.22
N ALA A 184 1.82 18.35 2.54
CA ALA A 184 2.95 17.71 3.21
C ALA A 184 3.21 16.28 2.68
N LEU A 185 2.14 15.49 2.46
CA LEU A 185 2.27 14.14 1.90
C LEU A 185 2.92 14.15 0.50
N LYS A 186 2.53 15.13 -0.33
CA LYS A 186 3.11 15.33 -1.67
C LYS A 186 4.57 15.79 -1.59
N GLU A 187 4.90 16.72 -0.70
CA GLU A 187 6.27 17.20 -0.49
C GLU A 187 7.21 16.10 0.01
N PHE A 188 6.70 15.14 0.78
CA PHE A 188 7.46 13.95 1.18
C PHE A 188 7.61 12.91 0.07
N GLY A 189 7.02 13.13 -1.11
CA GLY A 189 7.10 12.22 -2.24
C GLY A 189 6.13 11.03 -2.18
N PHE A 190 5.17 11.04 -1.26
CA PHE A 190 4.16 9.98 -1.18
C PHE A 190 2.98 10.29 -2.12
N GLN A 191 2.94 9.58 -3.25
CA GLN A 191 1.88 9.70 -4.24
C GLN A 191 1.00 8.45 -4.23
N PRO A 192 -0.31 8.57 -3.97
CA PRO A 192 -1.24 7.46 -4.09
C PRO A 192 -1.59 7.18 -5.54
N ASP A 193 -1.88 5.93 -5.83
CA ASP A 193 -2.42 5.48 -7.12
C ASP A 193 -3.94 5.65 -7.19
N LEU A 194 -4.63 5.61 -6.04
CA LEU A 194 -6.08 5.75 -5.95
C LEU A 194 -6.48 6.47 -4.65
N PHE A 195 -7.46 7.36 -4.75
CA PHE A 195 -8.13 7.98 -3.63
C PHE A 195 -9.59 7.53 -3.58
N ILE A 196 -9.96 6.74 -2.57
CA ILE A 196 -11.33 6.23 -2.41
C ILE A 196 -12.09 7.17 -1.46
N LEU A 197 -13.21 7.72 -1.92
CA LEU A 197 -14.14 8.47 -1.05
C LEU A 197 -15.38 7.63 -0.77
N LEU A 198 -15.60 7.25 0.49
CA LEU A 198 -16.84 6.62 0.94
C LEU A 198 -17.91 7.68 1.22
N GLU A 199 -18.96 7.70 0.39
CA GLU A 199 -20.11 8.59 0.53
C GLU A 199 -21.26 7.86 1.23
N VAL A 200 -21.67 8.39 2.38
CA VAL A 200 -22.76 7.84 3.20
C VAL A 200 -23.63 8.99 3.69
N PRO A 201 -24.98 8.90 3.54
CA PRO A 201 -25.91 9.89 4.09
C PRO A 201 -25.72 10.10 5.60
N GLU A 202 -25.83 11.34 6.05
CA GLU A 202 -25.55 11.73 7.45
C GLU A 202 -26.45 10.98 8.45
N GLU A 203 -27.70 10.73 8.10
CA GLU A 203 -28.67 10.04 8.95
C GLU A 203 -28.20 8.62 9.30
N ILE A 204 -27.54 7.95 8.33
CA ILE A 204 -26.97 6.62 8.51
C ILE A 204 -25.68 6.70 9.35
N LEU A 205 -24.88 7.76 9.20
CA LEU A 205 -23.63 7.93 9.94
C LEU A 205 -23.86 8.07 11.44
N VAL A 206 -24.87 8.85 11.82
CA VAL A 206 -25.25 9.05 13.22
C VAL A 206 -25.71 7.74 13.85
N GLU A 207 -26.60 6.98 13.18
CA GLU A 207 -27.03 5.65 13.68
C GLU A 207 -25.84 4.71 13.89
N ARG A 208 -24.90 4.67 12.91
CA ARG A 208 -23.74 3.77 12.95
C ARG A 208 -22.76 4.08 14.07
N VAL A 209 -22.65 5.34 14.50
CA VAL A 209 -21.69 5.71 15.53
C VAL A 209 -22.11 5.19 16.90
N VAL A 210 -23.40 5.28 17.22
CA VAL A 210 -23.97 4.88 18.52
C VAL A 210 -23.85 3.37 18.73
N GLY A 211 -23.98 2.60 17.64
CA GLY A 211 -23.83 1.14 17.65
C GLY A 211 -22.39 0.64 17.60
N ARG A 212 -21.39 1.50 17.41
CA ARG A 212 -19.99 1.10 17.25
C ARG A 212 -19.36 0.67 18.57
N ARG A 213 -18.60 -0.42 18.54
CA ARG A 213 -17.87 -0.96 19.67
C ARG A 213 -16.44 -1.31 19.27
N LEU A 214 -15.54 -1.27 20.23
CA LEU A 214 -14.13 -1.64 20.10
C LEU A 214 -13.86 -2.81 21.05
N ASP A 215 -13.24 -3.86 20.56
CA ASP A 215 -12.61 -4.86 21.42
C ASP A 215 -11.24 -4.32 21.88
N PRO A 216 -11.05 -4.03 23.19
CA PRO A 216 -9.80 -3.46 23.68
C PRO A 216 -8.60 -4.42 23.57
N VAL A 217 -8.85 -5.72 23.43
CA VAL A 217 -7.79 -6.74 23.34
C VAL A 217 -7.26 -6.86 21.93
N THR A 218 -8.15 -6.90 20.94
CA THR A 218 -7.78 -7.13 19.53
C THR A 218 -7.69 -5.85 18.71
N GLY A 219 -8.24 -4.74 19.20
CA GLY A 219 -8.38 -3.49 18.45
C GLY A 219 -9.49 -3.53 17.38
N LYS A 220 -10.18 -4.67 17.22
CA LYS A 220 -11.19 -4.86 16.18
C LYS A 220 -12.46 -4.06 16.47
N ILE A 221 -13.02 -3.47 15.43
CA ILE A 221 -14.26 -2.70 15.49
C ILE A 221 -15.46 -3.59 15.20
N TYR A 222 -16.47 -3.48 16.06
CA TYR A 222 -17.76 -4.14 15.94
C TYR A 222 -18.88 -3.13 15.82
N HIS A 223 -20.05 -3.60 15.38
CA HIS A 223 -21.28 -2.84 15.43
C HIS A 223 -22.41 -3.75 15.89
N LEU A 224 -23.15 -3.33 16.93
CA LEU A 224 -24.16 -4.19 17.58
C LEU A 224 -25.19 -4.81 16.61
N LYS A 225 -25.59 -4.05 15.58
CA LYS A 225 -26.49 -4.51 14.50
C LYS A 225 -25.79 -5.10 13.27
N TYR A 226 -24.85 -4.37 12.66
CA TYR A 226 -24.32 -4.68 11.33
C TYR A 226 -23.12 -5.65 11.32
N SER A 227 -22.40 -5.76 12.44
CA SER A 227 -21.24 -6.64 12.58
C SER A 227 -21.09 -7.00 14.05
N PRO A 228 -22.03 -7.82 14.59
CA PRO A 228 -22.02 -8.20 15.99
C PRO A 228 -20.77 -9.05 16.32
N PRO A 229 -20.36 -9.10 17.60
CA PRO A 229 -19.24 -9.93 18.05
C PRO A 229 -19.51 -11.42 17.77
N GLU A 230 -18.46 -12.17 17.44
CA GLU A 230 -18.59 -13.60 17.13
C GLU A 230 -18.86 -14.48 18.35
N THR A 231 -18.49 -14.02 19.56
CA THR A 231 -18.63 -14.77 20.81
C THR A 231 -19.13 -13.89 21.95
N GLU A 232 -19.78 -14.51 22.94
CA GLU A 232 -20.22 -13.82 24.16
C GLU A 232 -19.05 -13.24 24.97
N GLU A 233 -17.89 -13.89 24.96
CA GLU A 233 -16.68 -13.39 25.61
C GLU A 233 -16.22 -12.06 25.00
N ILE A 234 -16.18 -11.97 23.67
CA ILE A 234 -15.88 -10.71 22.97
C ILE A 234 -16.97 -9.69 23.30
N ALA A 235 -18.25 -10.08 23.23
CA ALA A 235 -19.37 -9.20 23.51
C ALA A 235 -19.29 -8.55 24.90
N ALA A 236 -18.92 -9.33 25.92
CA ALA A 236 -18.84 -8.88 27.31
C ALA A 236 -17.71 -7.86 27.56
N ARG A 237 -16.65 -7.86 26.75
CA ARG A 237 -15.51 -6.93 26.89
C ARG A 237 -15.52 -5.75 25.92
N LEU A 238 -16.54 -5.66 25.05
CA LEU A 238 -16.65 -4.55 24.10
C LEU A 238 -16.82 -3.22 24.83
N ALA A 239 -16.01 -2.23 24.43
CA ALA A 239 -16.08 -0.86 24.95
C ALA A 239 -16.49 0.13 23.84
N GLN A 240 -17.03 1.28 24.24
CA GLN A 240 -17.12 2.43 23.34
C GLN A 240 -15.79 3.18 23.35
N ARG A 241 -15.44 3.83 22.24
CA ARG A 241 -14.30 4.75 22.26
C ARG A 241 -14.68 6.01 23.06
N PHE A 242 -13.71 6.60 23.74
CA PHE A 242 -13.94 7.82 24.52
C PHE A 242 -14.36 9.03 23.64
N ASP A 243 -14.07 8.97 22.32
CA ASP A 243 -14.43 9.97 21.32
C ASP A 243 -15.73 9.66 20.54
N ASP A 244 -16.49 8.63 20.95
CA ASP A 244 -17.76 8.22 20.36
C ASP A 244 -18.97 8.68 21.17
N THR A 245 -19.07 9.98 21.41
CA THR A 245 -20.28 10.63 21.95
C THR A 245 -21.02 11.40 20.86
N ASP A 246 -22.34 11.54 20.97
CA ASP A 246 -23.17 12.26 19.99
C ASP A 246 -22.64 13.66 19.68
N GLU A 247 -22.23 14.41 20.70
CA GLU A 247 -21.66 15.76 20.56
C GLU A 247 -20.34 15.75 19.77
N LYS A 248 -19.42 14.85 20.12
CA LYS A 248 -18.12 14.73 19.44
C LYS A 248 -18.29 14.28 18.00
N VAL A 249 -19.26 13.41 17.72
CA VAL A 249 -19.51 12.92 16.37
C VAL A 249 -20.07 14.03 15.48
N LYS A 250 -21.00 14.83 15.98
CA LYS A 250 -21.49 16.02 15.25
C LYS A 250 -20.36 16.99 14.93
N LEU A 251 -19.47 17.25 15.88
CA LEU A 251 -18.32 18.13 15.64
C LEU A 251 -17.38 17.54 14.58
N ARG A 252 -17.09 16.24 14.64
CA ARG A 252 -16.23 15.57 13.65
C ARG A 252 -16.87 15.54 12.26
N LEU A 253 -18.19 15.40 12.16
CA LEU A 253 -18.93 15.52 10.90
C LEU A 253 -18.82 16.93 10.35
N HIS A 254 -19.02 17.94 11.19
CA HIS A 254 -18.87 19.34 10.81
C HIS A 254 -17.47 19.65 10.26
N THR A 255 -16.41 19.27 10.99
CA THR A 255 -15.03 19.47 10.54
C THR A 255 -14.72 18.68 9.27
N HIS A 256 -15.29 17.48 9.09
CA HIS A 256 -15.15 16.74 7.85
C HIS A 256 -15.75 17.52 6.67
N HIS A 257 -16.98 18.03 6.79
CA HIS A 257 -17.63 18.80 5.73
C HIS A 257 -16.89 20.09 5.38
N GLN A 258 -16.29 20.76 6.37
CA GLN A 258 -15.49 21.97 6.13
C GLN A 258 -14.23 21.70 5.30
N ASN A 259 -13.62 20.53 5.47
CA ASN A 259 -12.29 20.25 4.91
C ASN A 259 -12.30 19.33 3.69
N VAL A 260 -13.35 18.51 3.50
CA VAL A 260 -13.35 17.42 2.52
C VAL A 260 -13.15 17.91 1.09
N GLU A 261 -13.79 19.00 0.69
CA GLU A 261 -13.66 19.56 -0.66
C GLU A 261 -12.23 20.02 -0.97
N ALA A 262 -11.57 20.66 0.00
CA ALA A 262 -10.18 21.09 -0.15
C ALA A 262 -9.24 19.89 -0.33
N VAL A 263 -9.45 18.79 0.39
CA VAL A 263 -8.69 17.55 0.22
C VAL A 263 -9.00 16.91 -1.15
N LEU A 264 -10.27 16.78 -1.51
CA LEU A 264 -10.70 16.16 -2.78
C LEU A 264 -10.14 16.88 -4.00
N SER A 265 -10.07 18.21 -3.97
CA SER A 265 -9.49 19.01 -5.06
C SER A 265 -8.03 18.64 -5.39
N MET A 266 -7.26 18.16 -4.41
CA MET A 266 -5.85 17.77 -4.58
C MET A 266 -5.67 16.40 -5.24
N TYR A 267 -6.70 15.55 -5.20
CA TYR A 267 -6.65 14.15 -5.66
C TYR A 267 -7.71 13.84 -6.71
N LYS A 268 -8.29 14.86 -7.35
CA LYS A 268 -9.43 14.74 -8.27
C LYS A 268 -9.23 13.68 -9.36
N ASP A 269 -8.03 13.63 -9.94
CA ASP A 269 -7.72 12.77 -11.09
C ASP A 269 -7.62 11.27 -10.73
N ILE A 270 -7.43 10.96 -9.45
CA ILE A 270 -7.31 9.59 -8.93
C ILE A 270 -8.45 9.23 -7.99
N THR A 271 -9.48 10.08 -7.89
CA THR A 271 -10.58 9.89 -6.93
C THR A 271 -11.66 8.97 -7.50
N VAL A 272 -12.03 7.95 -6.74
CA VAL A 272 -13.22 7.12 -6.96
C VAL A 272 -14.18 7.31 -5.80
N LYS A 273 -15.39 7.74 -6.12
CA LYS A 273 -16.50 7.86 -5.17
C LYS A 273 -17.23 6.52 -5.07
N VAL A 274 -17.42 6.04 -3.85
CA VAL A 274 -18.07 4.76 -3.56
C VAL A 274 -19.25 4.98 -2.64
N LYS A 275 -20.41 4.45 -3.02
CA LYS A 275 -21.62 4.52 -2.19
C LYS A 275 -21.48 3.57 -1.00
N GLY A 276 -21.29 4.11 0.19
CA GLY A 276 -21.05 3.35 1.44
C GLY A 276 -22.31 2.97 2.23
N SER A 277 -23.51 3.20 1.67
CA SER A 277 -24.78 2.88 2.33
C SER A 277 -25.22 1.42 2.16
N GLY A 278 -24.60 0.66 1.25
CA GLY A 278 -24.90 -0.76 1.02
C GLY A 278 -24.33 -1.69 2.10
N SER A 279 -24.50 -3.00 1.89
CA SER A 279 -23.88 -4.04 2.71
C SER A 279 -22.35 -4.01 2.62
N LYS A 280 -21.68 -4.60 3.62
CA LYS A 280 -20.21 -4.66 3.69
C LYS A 280 -19.60 -5.19 2.38
N GLN A 281 -20.20 -6.22 1.78
CA GLN A 281 -19.75 -6.89 0.56
C GLN A 281 -20.04 -6.09 -0.70
N GLU A 282 -21.20 -5.42 -0.80
CA GLU A 282 -21.52 -4.57 -1.96
C GLU A 282 -20.60 -3.35 -2.04
N VAL A 283 -20.29 -2.72 -0.90
CA VAL A 283 -19.33 -1.63 -0.82
C VAL A 283 -17.93 -2.12 -1.20
N PHE A 284 -17.53 -3.28 -0.68
CA PHE A 284 -16.24 -3.86 -1.04
C PHE A 284 -16.15 -4.21 -2.52
N GLY A 285 -17.20 -4.76 -3.12
CA GLY A 285 -17.22 -5.10 -4.56
C GLY A 285 -16.99 -3.88 -5.46
N GLN A 286 -17.52 -2.72 -5.10
CA GLN A 286 -17.24 -1.46 -5.82
C GLN A 286 -15.76 -1.06 -5.72
N ILE A 287 -15.19 -1.10 -4.51
CA ILE A 287 -13.78 -0.79 -4.26
C ILE A 287 -12.87 -1.76 -5.01
N ASP A 288 -13.20 -3.05 -4.90
CA ASP A 288 -12.45 -4.14 -5.49
C ASP A 288 -12.41 -4.06 -7.02
N GLY A 289 -13.54 -3.72 -7.64
CA GLY A 289 -13.61 -3.46 -9.08
C GLY A 289 -12.69 -2.31 -9.51
N ALA A 290 -12.70 -1.20 -8.77
CA ALA A 290 -11.83 -0.05 -9.06
C ALA A 290 -10.34 -0.39 -8.92
N LEU A 291 -9.97 -1.13 -7.85
CA LEU A 291 -8.60 -1.58 -7.62
C LEU A 291 -8.13 -2.57 -8.69
N THR A 292 -9.01 -3.49 -9.11
CA THR A 292 -8.69 -4.46 -10.18
C THR A 292 -8.44 -3.74 -11.50
N GLN A 293 -9.31 -2.80 -11.90
CA GLN A 293 -9.11 -2.00 -13.11
C GLN A 293 -7.80 -1.20 -13.08
N LEU A 294 -7.46 -0.62 -11.92
CA LEU A 294 -6.20 0.10 -11.75
C LEU A 294 -4.98 -0.82 -11.94
N LEU A 295 -5.03 -2.03 -11.38
CA LEU A 295 -3.95 -3.02 -11.54
C LEU A 295 -3.80 -3.47 -13.00
N GLU A 296 -4.91 -3.71 -13.70
CA GLU A 296 -4.91 -4.03 -15.13
C GLU A 296 -4.28 -2.90 -15.97
N GLN A 297 -4.64 -1.64 -15.70
CA GLN A 297 -4.05 -0.48 -16.36
C GLN A 297 -2.54 -0.35 -16.09
N LYS A 298 -2.09 -0.61 -14.86
CA LYS A 298 -0.67 -0.62 -14.50
C LYS A 298 0.09 -1.73 -15.22
N GLN A 299 -0.48 -2.92 -15.34
CA GLN A 299 0.12 -4.04 -16.08
C GLN A 299 0.19 -3.75 -17.59
N GLY A 300 -0.88 -3.18 -18.17
CA GLY A 300 -0.94 -2.80 -19.58
C GLY A 300 0.15 -1.79 -19.96
N LYS A 301 0.36 -0.76 -19.13
CA LYS A 301 1.45 0.22 -19.32
C LYS A 301 2.84 -0.40 -19.25
N LEU A 302 3.05 -1.40 -18.38
CA LEU A 302 4.33 -2.11 -18.28
C LEU A 302 4.62 -2.92 -19.55
N GLY A 303 3.59 -3.51 -20.16
CA GLY A 303 3.70 -4.29 -21.40
C GLY A 303 4.00 -3.44 -22.65
N THR A 304 3.54 -2.19 -22.71
CA THR A 304 3.75 -1.32 -23.88
C THR A 304 5.13 -0.64 -23.89
N VAL A 305 5.76 -0.47 -22.73
CA VAL A 305 7.12 0.10 -22.62
C VAL A 305 8.21 -0.96 -22.88
N ALA A 306 7.84 -2.24 -22.86
CA ALA A 306 8.73 -3.38 -23.05
C ALA A 306 8.70 -3.97 -24.47
N ALA A 307 7.94 -3.37 -25.39
CA ALA A 307 7.85 -3.72 -26.82
C ALA A 307 8.52 -2.64 -27.67
#